data_AF-I9NRM2-F1
#
_entry.id   AF-I9NRM2-F1
#
_cell.length_a   1.000
_cell.length_b   1.000
_cell.length_c   1.000
_cell.angle_alpha   90.00
_cell.angle_beta   90.00
_cell.angle_gamma   90.00
#
_symmetry.space_group_name_H-M   'P 1'
#
loop_
_entity.id
_entity.type
_entity.pdbx_description
1 polymer ?
#
loop_
_entity_poly.entity_id
_entity_poly.type
_entity_poly.pdbx_seq_one_letter_code
_entity_poly.pdbx_strand_id
1 'polypeptide(L)'
;MRRVFFLALVIVIIVAGLLTGVYERKLESKNDFGKYFEGFTGTFVMYDETNNKYSVFNEPQSKIRLSPCSTFKIYNSLAGLEIGILDKEDVYTLFKWNGTQYPFPAWNHDQTLASATQDSVVWYYQELASRIGSERMQKYLNKIEYGNHDISGGLTTFWLRSSLKISAQEQVDLLYKVYSGKLPVSPENVEIVKKNITLSEKDGVRIIGKTGSGYQDGKWLLGWFVGCVEKQGKRYFFATNIQASDGASGGKAREITLVILKDLGIL
;
A
#
# COMPACT_ATOMS: atom_id res chain seq x y z
N MET A 1 20.21 -13.38 80.57
CA MET A 1 19.05 -13.41 79.65
C MET A 1 19.52 -12.91 78.28
N ARG A 2 19.68 -13.84 77.32
CA ARG A 2 20.18 -13.59 75.96
C ARG A 2 19.09 -12.88 75.14
N ARG A 3 19.38 -11.71 74.58
CA ARG A 3 18.54 -11.07 73.55
C ARG A 3 19.21 -11.30 72.19
N VAL A 4 18.59 -12.16 71.38
CA VAL A 4 18.98 -12.44 70.00
C VAL A 4 18.49 -11.29 69.14
N PHE A 5 19.41 -10.56 68.50
CA PHE A 5 19.08 -9.58 67.47
C PHE A 5 18.78 -10.34 66.17
N PHE A 6 17.53 -10.31 65.72
CA PHE A 6 17.16 -10.73 64.37
C PHE A 6 17.52 -9.62 63.38
N LEU A 7 18.52 -9.87 62.55
CA LEU A 7 18.85 -9.04 61.39
C LEU A 7 17.81 -9.33 60.29
N ALA A 8 16.93 -8.38 59.99
CA ALA A 8 16.06 -8.47 58.81
C ALA A 8 16.84 -7.99 57.58
N LEU A 9 17.24 -8.95 56.73
CA LEU A 9 17.87 -8.70 55.44
C LEU A 9 16.79 -8.20 54.46
N VAL A 10 16.76 -6.89 54.18
CA VAL A 10 15.91 -6.34 53.11
C VAL A 10 16.61 -6.58 51.77
N ILE A 11 16.16 -7.60 51.04
CA ILE A 11 16.57 -7.83 49.66
C ILE A 11 15.82 -6.83 48.77
N VAL A 12 16.52 -5.77 48.34
CA VAL A 12 16.03 -4.89 47.28
C VAL A 12 16.26 -5.60 45.95
N ILE A 13 15.20 -6.20 45.39
CA ILE A 13 15.22 -6.70 44.02
C ILE A 13 15.13 -5.47 43.11
N ILE A 14 16.28 -5.03 42.59
CA ILE A 14 16.33 -4.08 41.48
C ILE A 14 15.89 -4.86 40.25
N VAL A 15 14.61 -4.73 39.88
CA VAL A 15 14.14 -5.14 38.55
C VAL A 15 14.77 -4.17 37.56
N ALA A 16 15.88 -4.60 36.94
CA ALA A 16 16.42 -3.95 35.77
C ALA A 16 15.34 -4.00 34.69
N GLY A 17 14.68 -2.86 34.45
CA GLY A 17 13.76 -2.71 33.33
C GLY A 17 14.52 -3.03 32.05
N LEU A 18 14.15 -4.13 31.40
CA LEU A 18 14.47 -4.37 30.00
C LEU A 18 13.82 -3.22 29.22
N LEU A 19 14.61 -2.16 28.99
CA LEU A 19 14.36 -1.18 27.96
C LEU A 19 14.40 -1.94 26.64
N THR A 20 13.25 -2.46 26.20
CA THR A 20 13.00 -2.63 24.78
C THR A 20 12.96 -1.23 24.20
N GLY A 21 14.14 -0.70 23.88
CA GLY A 21 14.26 0.51 23.10
C GLY A 21 13.54 0.25 21.79
N VAL A 22 12.31 0.74 21.68
CA VAL A 22 11.67 0.94 20.39
C VAL A 22 12.60 1.91 19.68
N TYR A 23 13.48 1.38 18.82
CA TYR A 23 14.34 2.22 18.00
C TYR A 23 13.42 3.10 17.17
N GLU A 24 13.34 4.37 17.55
CA GLU A 24 12.53 5.37 16.87
C GLU A 24 12.96 5.40 15.40
N ARG A 25 11.99 5.27 14.49
CA ARG A 25 12.28 5.23 13.06
C ARG A 25 12.88 6.58 12.66
N LYS A 26 14.08 6.57 12.10
CA LYS A 26 14.75 7.80 11.70
C LYS A 26 13.98 8.44 10.55
N LEU A 27 13.52 9.68 10.71
CA LEU A 27 12.89 10.44 9.63
C LEU A 27 13.90 11.40 8.99
N GLU A 28 14.05 11.29 7.67
CA GLU A 28 14.87 12.18 6.85
C GLU A 28 13.97 12.99 5.92
N SER A 29 13.96 14.31 6.10
CA SER A 29 13.23 15.21 5.21
C SER A 29 13.99 15.40 3.89
N LYS A 30 13.28 15.28 2.77
CA LYS A 30 13.79 15.38 1.39
C LYS A 30 13.18 16.58 0.66
N ASN A 31 13.30 17.77 1.26
CA ASN A 31 12.73 19.01 0.71
C ASN A 31 13.25 19.35 -0.70
N ASP A 32 14.44 18.90 -1.04
CA ASP A 32 15.09 19.04 -2.36
C ASP A 32 14.35 18.28 -3.48
N PHE A 33 13.45 17.34 -3.14
CA PHE A 33 12.63 16.64 -4.12
C PHE A 33 11.49 17.49 -4.70
N GLY A 34 11.25 18.70 -4.18
CA GLY A 34 10.21 19.59 -4.69
C GLY A 34 10.27 19.85 -6.19
N LYS A 35 11.47 19.83 -6.78
CA LYS A 35 11.69 19.96 -8.23
C LYS A 35 11.00 18.86 -9.07
N TYR A 36 10.77 17.67 -8.53
CA TYR A 36 10.06 16.60 -9.25
C TYR A 36 8.53 16.77 -9.20
N PHE A 37 8.04 17.63 -8.31
CA PHE A 37 6.62 17.87 -8.07
C PHE A 37 6.14 19.20 -8.64
N GLU A 38 6.92 19.87 -9.51
CA GLU A 38 6.50 21.12 -10.15
C GLU A 38 5.15 20.94 -10.86
N GLY A 39 4.20 21.84 -10.55
CA GLY A 39 2.82 21.77 -11.04
C GLY A 39 1.87 20.88 -10.22
N PHE A 40 2.36 20.23 -9.16
CA PHE A 40 1.56 19.34 -8.31
C PHE A 40 1.68 19.68 -6.83
N THR A 41 0.59 19.55 -6.08
CA THR A 41 0.65 19.35 -4.63
C THR A 41 0.81 17.86 -4.37
N GLY A 42 1.96 17.45 -3.83
CA GLY A 42 2.25 16.03 -3.64
C GLY A 42 3.23 15.74 -2.53
N THR A 43 3.47 14.46 -2.32
CA THR A 43 4.38 13.91 -1.32
C THR A 43 5.03 12.65 -1.85
N PHE A 44 6.24 12.39 -1.36
CA PHE A 44 6.91 11.10 -1.50
C PHE A 44 7.23 10.59 -0.10
N VAL A 45 6.92 9.33 0.16
CA VAL A 45 7.31 8.62 1.37
C VAL A 45 8.05 7.36 0.93
N MET A 46 9.19 7.09 1.53
CA MET A 46 9.88 5.82 1.41
C MET A 46 10.35 5.34 2.77
N TYR A 47 10.20 4.05 3.03
CA TYR A 47 10.76 3.34 4.17
C TYR A 47 11.83 2.35 3.69
N ASP A 48 13.08 2.61 4.08
CA ASP A 48 14.20 1.68 3.97
C ASP A 48 14.16 0.73 5.17
N GLU A 49 13.77 -0.51 4.92
CA GLU A 49 13.60 -1.49 5.97
C GLU A 49 14.92 -1.85 6.67
N THR A 50 16.01 -1.99 5.90
CA THR A 50 17.31 -2.40 6.43
C THR A 50 17.85 -1.37 7.41
N ASN A 51 17.67 -0.08 7.10
CA ASN A 51 18.17 1.02 7.92
C ASN A 51 17.12 1.59 8.89
N ASN A 52 15.91 1.01 8.94
CA ASN A 52 14.78 1.50 9.74
C ASN A 52 14.57 3.02 9.59
N LYS A 53 14.61 3.50 8.34
CA LYS A 53 14.68 4.93 8.00
C LYS A 53 13.59 5.33 7.02
N TYR A 54 12.88 6.40 7.32
CA TYR A 54 12.03 7.12 6.38
C TYR A 54 12.77 8.20 5.63
N SER A 55 12.46 8.35 4.35
CA SER A 55 12.76 9.52 3.54
C SER A 55 11.45 10.12 3.05
N VAL A 56 11.18 11.38 3.42
CA VAL A 56 9.87 12.00 3.20
C VAL A 56 10.03 13.38 2.56
N PHE A 57 9.36 13.59 1.43
CA PHE A 57 9.12 14.91 0.86
C PHE A 57 7.70 15.37 1.21
N ASN A 58 7.56 16.60 1.67
CA ASN A 58 6.28 17.20 2.09
C ASN A 58 5.57 16.36 3.17
N GLU A 59 6.18 16.27 4.35
CA GLU A 59 5.66 15.47 5.47
C GLU A 59 4.22 15.82 5.87
N PRO A 60 3.79 17.10 5.94
CA PRO A 60 2.39 17.41 6.23
C PRO A 60 1.43 16.76 5.25
N GLN A 61 1.73 16.81 3.94
CA GLN A 61 0.93 16.17 2.90
C GLN A 61 0.96 14.63 3.00
N SER A 62 2.06 14.04 3.48
CA SER A 62 2.19 12.58 3.65
C SER A 62 1.16 11.95 4.58
N LYS A 63 0.62 12.75 5.53
CA LYS A 63 -0.36 12.36 6.55
C LYS A 63 -1.80 12.61 6.12
N ILE A 64 -2.03 13.31 5.01
CA ILE A 64 -3.37 13.58 4.50
C ILE A 64 -3.92 12.31 3.85
N ARG A 65 -5.07 11.84 4.34
CA ARG A 65 -5.79 10.71 3.77
C ARG A 65 -6.54 11.14 2.50
N LEU A 66 -6.24 10.47 1.39
CA LEU A 66 -6.90 10.66 0.09
C LEU A 66 -7.51 9.34 -0.37
N SER A 67 -8.41 9.41 -1.35
CA SER A 67 -8.98 8.17 -1.92
C SER A 67 -7.86 7.33 -2.58
N PRO A 68 -7.79 6.02 -2.30
CA PRO A 68 -6.71 5.17 -2.82
C PRO A 68 -6.83 4.91 -4.33
N CYS A 69 -8.03 5.09 -4.90
CA CYS A 69 -8.30 4.76 -6.30
C CYS A 69 -7.84 3.31 -6.59
N SER A 70 -7.21 3.07 -7.74
CA SER A 70 -6.77 1.72 -8.12
C SER A 70 -5.62 1.13 -7.28
N THR A 71 -5.01 1.85 -6.33
CA THR A 71 -4.07 1.18 -5.40
C THR A 71 -4.80 0.23 -4.44
N PHE A 72 -6.09 0.46 -4.20
CA PHE A 72 -6.92 -0.43 -3.38
C PHE A 72 -6.97 -1.86 -3.93
N LYS A 73 -6.75 -2.03 -5.24
CA LYS A 73 -6.72 -3.33 -5.91
C LYS A 73 -5.74 -4.33 -5.28
N ILE A 74 -4.64 -3.85 -4.68
CA ILE A 74 -3.72 -4.70 -3.90
C ILE A 74 -4.47 -5.44 -2.79
N TYR A 75 -5.27 -4.71 -2.03
CA TYR A 75 -5.96 -5.22 -0.84
C TYR A 75 -7.27 -5.90 -1.19
N ASN A 76 -7.94 -5.50 -2.28
CA ASN A 76 -9.09 -6.21 -2.81
C ASN A 76 -8.67 -7.61 -3.32
N SER A 77 -7.53 -7.73 -4.02
CA SER A 77 -6.96 -9.02 -4.41
C SER A 77 -6.63 -9.88 -3.19
N LEU A 78 -5.94 -9.33 -2.19
CA LEU A 78 -5.63 -10.07 -0.96
C LEU A 78 -6.92 -10.53 -0.25
N ALA A 79 -7.92 -9.66 -0.10
CA ALA A 79 -9.21 -10.06 0.47
C ALA A 79 -9.87 -11.21 -0.30
N GLY A 80 -9.87 -11.13 -1.64
CA GLY A 80 -10.40 -12.17 -2.51
C GLY A 80 -9.71 -13.52 -2.33
N LEU A 81 -8.38 -13.52 -2.22
CA LEU A 81 -7.57 -14.72 -2.00
C LEU A 81 -7.76 -15.29 -0.58
N GLU A 82 -7.75 -14.46 0.46
CA GLU A 82 -7.93 -14.89 1.85
C GLU A 82 -9.31 -15.51 2.11
N ILE A 83 -10.33 -15.02 1.40
CA ILE A 83 -11.71 -15.49 1.53
C ILE A 83 -11.99 -16.70 0.62
N GLY A 84 -11.10 -16.99 -0.35
CA GLY A 84 -11.27 -18.08 -1.31
C GLY A 84 -12.21 -17.76 -2.47
N ILE A 85 -12.40 -16.48 -2.80
CA ILE A 85 -13.09 -16.05 -4.03
C ILE A 85 -12.16 -16.14 -5.25
N LEU A 86 -10.87 -15.87 -5.03
CA LEU A 86 -9.81 -16.03 -6.03
C LEU A 86 -9.01 -17.29 -5.73
N ASP A 87 -8.66 -18.01 -6.79
CA ASP A 87 -7.78 -19.18 -6.73
C ASP A 87 -6.32 -18.77 -6.56
N LYS A 88 -5.56 -19.60 -5.86
CA LYS A 88 -4.14 -19.36 -5.59
C LYS A 88 -3.25 -19.42 -6.83
N GLU A 89 -3.69 -20.11 -7.87
CA GLU A 89 -2.93 -20.24 -9.11
C GLU A 89 -3.19 -19.08 -10.09
N ASP A 90 -4.11 -18.14 -9.78
CA ASP A 90 -4.48 -16.93 -10.54
C ASP A 90 -5.09 -17.20 -11.93
N VAL A 91 -4.52 -18.12 -12.71
CA VAL A 91 -4.93 -18.50 -14.07
C VAL A 91 -6.34 -19.11 -14.17
N TYR A 92 -6.92 -19.53 -13.05
CA TYR A 92 -8.23 -20.20 -13.05
C TYR A 92 -9.40 -19.26 -12.75
N THR A 93 -9.18 -18.15 -12.04
CA THR A 93 -10.28 -17.24 -11.72
C THR A 93 -10.51 -16.25 -12.85
N LEU A 94 -11.29 -16.70 -13.83
CA LEU A 94 -11.75 -15.88 -14.95
C LEU A 94 -13.10 -15.25 -14.62
N PHE A 95 -13.20 -13.92 -14.69
CA PHE A 95 -14.49 -13.23 -14.71
C PHE A 95 -14.87 -12.88 -16.14
N LYS A 96 -16.05 -13.35 -16.55
CA LYS A 96 -16.58 -13.13 -17.88
C LYS A 96 -17.01 -11.69 -18.06
N TRP A 97 -16.61 -11.09 -19.17
CA TRP A 97 -17.07 -9.79 -19.57
C TRP A 97 -18.53 -9.89 -20.03
N ASN A 98 -19.35 -8.93 -19.60
CA ASN A 98 -20.79 -8.93 -19.88
C ASN A 98 -21.17 -8.24 -21.21
N GLY A 99 -20.18 -7.87 -22.03
CA GLY A 99 -20.38 -7.15 -23.30
C GLY A 99 -20.46 -5.63 -23.18
N THR A 100 -20.37 -5.06 -21.98
CA THR A 100 -20.37 -3.59 -21.77
C THR A 100 -19.16 -2.94 -22.43
N GLN A 101 -19.39 -1.99 -23.34
CA GLN A 101 -18.30 -1.27 -24.00
C GLN A 101 -17.69 -0.21 -23.08
N TYR A 102 -16.42 -0.42 -22.70
CA TYR A 102 -15.61 0.55 -21.97
C TYR A 102 -14.70 1.32 -22.92
N PRO A 103 -14.32 2.56 -22.57
CA PRO A 103 -13.44 3.40 -23.40
C PRO A 103 -11.99 2.86 -23.49
N PHE A 104 -11.63 1.89 -22.65
CA PHE A 104 -10.33 1.22 -22.68
C PHE A 104 -10.50 -0.14 -23.36
N PRO A 105 -9.94 -0.37 -24.57
CA PRO A 105 -10.10 -1.64 -25.28
C PRO A 105 -9.68 -2.87 -24.46
N ALA A 106 -8.64 -2.75 -23.63
CA ALA A 106 -8.16 -3.80 -22.74
C ALA A 106 -9.16 -4.21 -21.65
N TRP A 107 -10.27 -3.47 -21.47
CA TRP A 107 -11.32 -3.84 -20.51
C TRP A 107 -12.44 -4.67 -21.17
N ASN A 108 -12.48 -4.74 -22.50
CA ASN A 108 -13.60 -5.28 -23.28
C ASN A 108 -13.40 -6.76 -23.64
N HIS A 109 -12.99 -7.57 -22.66
CA HIS A 109 -12.82 -9.02 -22.77
C HIS A 109 -12.77 -9.65 -21.38
N ASP A 110 -12.93 -10.97 -21.30
CA ASP A 110 -12.80 -11.73 -20.05
C ASP A 110 -11.45 -11.50 -19.38
N GLN A 111 -11.42 -11.42 -18.05
CA GLN A 111 -10.23 -11.04 -17.29
C GLN A 111 -9.87 -12.09 -16.26
N THR A 112 -8.56 -12.33 -16.12
CA THR A 112 -7.98 -12.95 -14.93
C THR A 112 -7.59 -11.87 -13.92
N LEU A 113 -7.19 -12.25 -12.71
CA LEU A 113 -6.64 -11.27 -11.77
C LEU A 113 -5.37 -10.62 -12.35
N ALA A 114 -4.50 -11.38 -13.02
CA ALA A 114 -3.32 -10.85 -13.70
C ALA A 114 -3.66 -9.75 -14.73
N SER A 115 -4.51 -10.04 -15.72
CA SER A 115 -4.86 -9.07 -16.77
C SER A 115 -5.61 -7.86 -16.19
N ALA A 116 -6.52 -8.10 -15.24
CA ALA A 116 -7.24 -7.03 -14.54
C ALA A 116 -6.30 -6.12 -13.73
N THR A 117 -5.23 -6.67 -13.16
CA THR A 117 -4.24 -5.89 -12.41
C THR A 117 -3.39 -5.03 -13.35
N GLN A 118 -2.89 -5.63 -14.43
CA GLN A 118 -2.06 -5.00 -15.44
C GLN A 118 -2.75 -3.80 -16.07
N ASP A 119 -3.97 -4.00 -16.59
CA ASP A 119 -4.75 -2.95 -17.26
C ASP A 119 -5.66 -2.17 -16.30
N SER A 120 -5.52 -2.48 -15.01
CA SER A 120 -6.22 -1.81 -13.91
C SER A 120 -7.74 -1.78 -14.10
N VAL A 121 -8.30 -2.87 -14.63
CA VAL A 121 -9.70 -3.05 -15.04
C VAL A 121 -10.64 -2.87 -13.85
N VAL A 122 -11.45 -1.81 -13.84
CA VAL A 122 -12.27 -1.51 -12.65
C VAL A 122 -13.38 -2.53 -12.45
N TRP A 123 -14.09 -2.92 -13.50
CA TRP A 123 -15.24 -3.80 -13.38
C TRP A 123 -14.90 -5.18 -12.79
N TYR A 124 -13.70 -5.70 -13.06
CA TYR A 124 -13.24 -6.98 -12.45
C TYR A 124 -13.19 -6.88 -10.93
N TYR A 125 -12.66 -5.77 -10.41
CA TYR A 125 -12.54 -5.54 -8.97
C TYR A 125 -13.86 -5.14 -8.31
N GLN A 126 -14.81 -4.61 -9.10
CA GLN A 126 -16.18 -4.41 -8.65
C GLN A 126 -16.90 -5.75 -8.49
N GLU A 127 -16.77 -6.65 -9.47
CA GLU A 127 -17.28 -8.02 -9.38
C GLU A 127 -16.63 -8.77 -8.19
N LEU A 128 -15.32 -8.64 -8.02
CA LEU A 128 -14.61 -9.21 -6.88
C LEU A 128 -15.16 -8.69 -5.54
N ALA A 129 -15.33 -7.36 -5.41
CA ALA A 129 -15.88 -6.75 -4.21
C ALA A 129 -17.32 -7.23 -3.93
N SER A 130 -18.15 -7.37 -4.97
CA SER A 130 -19.49 -7.93 -4.87
C SER A 130 -19.48 -9.38 -4.38
N ARG A 131 -18.61 -10.23 -4.92
CA ARG A 131 -18.45 -11.63 -4.48
C ARG A 131 -17.92 -11.74 -3.06
N ILE A 132 -17.05 -10.82 -2.64
CA ILE A 132 -16.61 -10.72 -1.24
C ILE A 132 -17.79 -10.31 -0.35
N GLY A 133 -18.57 -9.31 -0.74
CA GLY A 133 -19.70 -8.80 0.04
C GLY A 133 -19.28 -7.83 1.16
N SER A 134 -20.20 -6.93 1.54
CA SER A 134 -19.90 -5.80 2.43
C SER A 134 -19.39 -6.21 3.82
N GLU A 135 -20.00 -7.21 4.44
CA GLU A 135 -19.61 -7.63 5.79
C GLU A 135 -18.17 -8.16 5.83
N ARG A 136 -17.82 -9.06 4.91
CA ARG A 136 -16.47 -9.63 4.83
C ARG A 136 -15.44 -8.58 4.40
N MET A 137 -15.80 -7.67 3.49
CA MET A 137 -14.94 -6.55 3.10
C MET A 137 -14.65 -5.63 4.28
N GLN A 138 -15.68 -5.19 5.02
CA GLN A 138 -15.51 -4.33 6.20
C GLN A 138 -14.64 -5.02 7.26
N LYS A 139 -14.94 -6.29 7.57
CA LYS A 139 -14.16 -7.08 8.53
C LYS A 139 -12.70 -7.18 8.11
N TYR A 140 -12.43 -7.37 6.82
CA TYR A 140 -11.07 -7.41 6.28
C TYR A 140 -10.34 -6.06 6.43
N LEU A 141 -10.97 -4.95 6.05
CA LEU A 141 -10.36 -3.62 6.16
C LEU A 141 -10.07 -3.23 7.62
N ASN A 142 -10.96 -3.58 8.54
CA ASN A 142 -10.73 -3.40 9.98
C ASN A 142 -9.52 -4.23 10.44
N LYS A 143 -9.43 -5.50 10.01
CA LYS A 143 -8.35 -6.44 10.40
C LYS A 143 -6.97 -5.97 9.94
N ILE A 144 -6.88 -5.36 8.77
CA ILE A 144 -5.60 -4.84 8.23
C ILE A 144 -5.35 -3.37 8.59
N GLU A 145 -6.26 -2.74 9.33
CA GLU A 145 -6.22 -1.32 9.70
C GLU A 145 -6.09 -0.37 8.49
N TYR A 146 -6.89 -0.58 7.43
CA TYR A 146 -6.82 0.23 6.20
C TYR A 146 -7.29 1.69 6.35
N GLY A 147 -6.40 2.63 6.66
CA GLY A 147 -6.73 4.06 6.64
C GLY A 147 -7.95 4.39 7.52
N ASN A 148 -9.03 4.90 6.93
CA ASN A 148 -10.28 5.21 7.64
C ASN A 148 -11.33 4.08 7.67
N HIS A 149 -11.07 2.93 7.05
CA HIS A 149 -11.98 1.76 6.95
C HIS A 149 -13.36 2.02 6.34
N ASP A 150 -13.59 3.19 5.74
CA ASP A 150 -14.94 3.65 5.41
C ASP A 150 -15.41 3.16 4.03
N ILE A 151 -16.30 2.15 4.02
CA ILE A 151 -16.92 1.63 2.78
C ILE A 151 -18.32 2.20 2.51
N SER A 152 -18.78 3.20 3.27
CA SER A 152 -20.14 3.75 3.17
C SER A 152 -20.49 4.31 1.78
N GLY A 153 -19.48 4.66 0.98
CA GLY A 153 -19.59 5.12 -0.40
C GLY A 153 -19.98 4.06 -1.44
N GLY A 154 -20.42 2.87 -1.00
CA GLY A 154 -20.94 1.78 -1.83
C GLY A 154 -19.91 0.67 -2.09
N LEU A 155 -20.32 -0.60 -1.95
CA LEU A 155 -19.44 -1.78 -2.00
C LEU A 155 -18.55 -1.86 -3.24
N THR A 156 -19.00 -1.36 -4.38
CA THR A 156 -18.27 -1.41 -5.65
C THR A 156 -17.62 -0.07 -6.04
N THR A 157 -17.70 0.95 -5.18
CA THR A 157 -17.32 2.33 -5.49
C THR A 157 -16.57 3.06 -4.37
N PHE A 158 -16.54 2.54 -3.15
CA PHE A 158 -15.97 3.24 -1.98
C PHE A 158 -14.50 3.67 -2.15
N TRP A 159 -13.72 2.96 -2.97
CA TRP A 159 -12.32 3.29 -3.25
C TRP A 159 -12.11 4.22 -4.44
N LEU A 160 -13.17 4.55 -5.19
CA LEU A 160 -13.12 5.35 -6.42
C LEU A 160 -13.52 6.80 -6.11
N ARG A 161 -12.59 7.60 -5.58
CA ARG A 161 -12.82 9.02 -5.22
C ARG A 161 -14.01 9.21 -4.27
N SER A 162 -14.25 8.22 -3.41
CA SER A 162 -15.43 8.15 -2.52
C SER A 162 -15.00 8.13 -1.03
N SER A 163 -15.70 7.37 -0.19
CA SER A 163 -15.58 7.37 1.28
C SER A 163 -14.23 6.85 1.81
N LEU A 164 -13.66 5.82 1.18
CA LEU A 164 -12.43 5.19 1.67
C LEU A 164 -11.24 6.09 1.40
N LYS A 165 -10.43 6.34 2.44
CA LYS A 165 -9.24 7.19 2.37
C LYS A 165 -8.06 6.60 3.16
N ILE A 166 -6.87 6.80 2.64
CA ILE A 166 -5.60 6.39 3.23
C ILE A 166 -4.52 7.43 2.89
N SER A 167 -3.57 7.66 3.79
CA SER A 167 -2.46 8.59 3.58
C SER A 167 -1.24 7.90 2.93
N ALA A 168 -0.26 8.67 2.45
CA ALA A 168 0.94 8.10 1.84
C ALA A 168 1.78 7.35 2.87
N GLN A 169 1.85 7.88 4.09
CA GLN A 169 2.51 7.22 5.21
C GLN A 169 1.84 5.88 5.52
N GLU A 170 0.49 5.85 5.62
CA GLU A 170 -0.25 4.61 5.87
C GLU A 170 -0.11 3.60 4.74
N GLN A 171 -0.02 4.01 3.47
CA GLN A 171 0.24 3.08 2.35
C GLN A 171 1.58 2.38 2.51
N VAL A 172 2.65 3.12 2.85
CA VAL A 172 3.99 2.56 3.10
C VAL A 172 3.96 1.62 4.30
N ASP A 173 3.38 2.05 5.41
CA ASP A 173 3.28 1.24 6.62
C ASP A 173 2.49 -0.05 6.40
N LEU A 174 1.39 0.04 5.67
CA LEU A 174 0.54 -1.10 5.39
C LEU A 174 1.23 -2.11 4.46
N LEU A 175 1.88 -1.63 3.38
CA LEU A 175 2.69 -2.49 2.51
C LEU A 175 3.81 -3.18 3.28
N TYR A 176 4.52 -2.44 4.14
CA TYR A 176 5.53 -3.00 5.01
C TYR A 176 4.96 -4.09 5.91
N LYS A 177 3.86 -3.82 6.63
CA LYS A 177 3.22 -4.80 7.52
C LYS A 177 2.78 -6.06 6.76
N VAL A 178 2.21 -5.93 5.56
CA VAL A 178 1.83 -7.08 4.71
C VAL A 178 3.07 -7.90 4.33
N TYR A 179 4.11 -7.26 3.79
CA TYR A 179 5.26 -7.97 3.21
C TYR A 179 6.20 -8.55 4.27
N SER A 180 6.13 -8.05 5.50
CA SER A 180 6.89 -8.56 6.64
C SER A 180 6.10 -9.54 7.52
N GLY A 181 4.94 -10.01 7.05
CA GLY A 181 4.14 -11.02 7.77
C GLY A 181 3.56 -10.53 9.09
N LYS A 182 3.44 -9.20 9.27
CA LYS A 182 2.90 -8.58 10.49
C LYS A 182 1.39 -8.43 10.46
N LEU A 183 0.76 -8.80 9.36
CA LEU A 183 -0.68 -8.91 9.24
C LEU A 183 -1.09 -10.37 9.08
N PRO A 184 -2.29 -10.73 9.56
CA PRO A 184 -2.82 -12.08 9.47
C PRO A 184 -3.36 -12.37 8.06
N VAL A 185 -2.46 -12.39 7.09
CA VAL A 185 -2.65 -12.74 5.68
C VAL A 185 -1.64 -13.83 5.28
N SER A 186 -2.02 -14.73 4.38
CA SER A 186 -1.16 -15.82 3.92
C SER A 186 0.05 -15.27 3.13
N PRO A 187 1.30 -15.69 3.45
CA PRO A 187 2.48 -15.33 2.67
C PRO A 187 2.37 -15.71 1.18
N GLU A 188 1.72 -16.84 0.89
CA GLU A 188 1.46 -17.31 -0.48
C GLU A 188 0.57 -16.32 -1.25
N ASN A 189 -0.50 -15.83 -0.60
CA ASN A 189 -1.41 -14.83 -1.18
C ASN A 189 -0.70 -13.49 -1.41
N VAL A 190 0.22 -13.12 -0.52
CA VAL A 190 1.07 -11.93 -0.71
C VAL A 190 1.96 -12.07 -1.94
N GLU A 191 2.58 -13.23 -2.17
CA GLU A 191 3.41 -13.44 -3.36
C GLU A 191 2.61 -13.42 -4.67
N ILE A 192 1.38 -13.95 -4.69
CA ILE A 192 0.48 -13.84 -5.84
C ILE A 192 0.19 -12.37 -6.17
N VAL A 193 -0.13 -11.56 -5.14
CA VAL A 193 -0.40 -10.14 -5.35
C VAL A 193 0.86 -9.39 -5.79
N LYS A 194 2.03 -9.69 -5.20
CA LYS A 194 3.32 -9.13 -5.61
C LYS A 194 3.62 -9.43 -7.08
N LYS A 195 3.44 -10.68 -7.52
CA LYS A 195 3.62 -11.12 -8.90
C LYS A 195 2.78 -10.26 -9.86
N ASN A 196 1.50 -10.08 -9.54
CA ASN A 196 0.56 -9.34 -10.40
C ASN A 196 0.79 -7.83 -10.46
N ILE A 197 1.53 -7.25 -9.52
CA ILE A 197 1.92 -5.82 -9.55
C ILE A 197 3.43 -5.64 -9.81
N THR A 198 4.15 -6.69 -10.21
CA THR A 198 5.58 -6.56 -10.55
C THR A 198 5.70 -5.89 -11.93
N LEU A 199 6.38 -4.74 -11.98
CA LEU A 199 6.58 -3.96 -13.19
C LEU A 199 7.83 -4.39 -13.96
N SER A 200 8.88 -4.78 -13.25
CA SER A 200 10.13 -5.27 -13.82
C SER A 200 10.94 -6.07 -12.82
N GLU A 201 11.69 -7.04 -13.32
CA GLU A 201 12.69 -7.79 -12.56
C GLU A 201 13.93 -7.97 -13.45
N LYS A 202 14.97 -7.20 -13.18
CA LYS A 202 16.21 -7.17 -13.98
C LYS A 202 17.39 -6.86 -13.09
N ASP A 203 18.54 -7.47 -13.36
CA ASP A 203 19.82 -7.19 -12.70
C ASP A 203 19.76 -7.23 -11.16
N GLY A 204 18.95 -8.15 -10.61
CA GLY A 204 18.75 -8.29 -9.17
C GLY A 204 17.91 -7.19 -8.51
N VAL A 205 17.20 -6.38 -9.31
CA VAL A 205 16.25 -5.35 -8.88
C VAL A 205 14.84 -5.71 -9.35
N ARG A 206 13.92 -5.83 -8.40
CA ARG A 206 12.50 -6.07 -8.65
C ARG A 206 11.68 -4.85 -8.23
N ILE A 207 10.97 -4.25 -9.19
CA ILE A 207 10.08 -3.10 -8.96
C ILE A 207 8.65 -3.62 -8.89
N ILE A 208 8.03 -3.48 -7.73
CA ILE A 208 6.69 -3.98 -7.42
C ILE A 208 5.83 -2.76 -7.11
N GLY A 209 4.73 -2.53 -7.83
CA GLY A 209 3.89 -1.39 -7.51
C GLY A 209 2.62 -1.25 -8.33
N LYS A 210 1.66 -0.52 -7.77
CA LYS A 210 0.36 -0.27 -8.37
C LYS A 210 0.10 1.22 -8.50
N THR A 211 -0.38 1.61 -9.68
CA THR A 211 -0.89 2.96 -9.94
C THR A 211 -2.35 3.12 -9.47
N GLY A 212 -2.69 4.32 -9.04
CA GLY A 212 -4.05 4.78 -8.79
C GLY A 212 -4.30 6.13 -9.43
N SER A 213 -5.48 6.33 -10.02
CA SER A 213 -5.85 7.61 -10.61
C SER A 213 -7.29 7.96 -10.25
N GLY A 214 -7.52 9.20 -9.82
CA GLY A 214 -8.83 9.80 -9.61
C GLY A 214 -9.21 10.66 -10.80
N TYR A 215 -10.11 10.15 -11.63
CA TYR A 215 -10.69 10.88 -12.76
C TYR A 215 -12.03 11.47 -12.36
N GLN A 216 -12.25 12.74 -12.67
CA GLN A 216 -13.51 13.44 -12.43
C GLN A 216 -13.67 14.57 -13.45
N ASP A 217 -14.86 14.69 -14.04
CA ASP A 217 -15.23 15.79 -14.96
C ASP A 217 -14.21 16.04 -16.09
N GLY A 218 -13.73 14.96 -16.71
CA GLY A 218 -12.79 15.07 -17.82
C GLY A 218 -11.32 15.13 -17.41
N LYS A 219 -11.01 15.24 -16.11
CA LYS A 219 -9.69 15.63 -15.59
C LYS A 219 -9.10 14.62 -14.62
N TRP A 220 -7.78 14.53 -14.60
CA TRP A 220 -7.01 13.73 -13.66
C TRP A 220 -6.61 14.57 -12.45
N LEU A 221 -7.29 14.37 -11.31
CA LEU A 221 -7.15 15.23 -10.13
C LEU A 221 -6.26 14.64 -9.03
N LEU A 222 -6.04 13.31 -9.06
CA LEU A 222 -5.30 12.59 -8.03
C LEU A 222 -4.54 11.42 -8.65
N GLY A 223 -3.22 11.40 -8.51
CA GLY A 223 -2.35 10.33 -8.94
C GLY A 223 -1.69 9.64 -7.76
N TRP A 224 -1.60 8.32 -7.81
CA TRP A 224 -0.89 7.49 -6.86
C TRP A 224 0.07 6.53 -7.57
N PHE A 225 1.22 6.31 -6.96
CA PHE A 225 2.03 5.13 -7.20
C PHE A 225 2.60 4.63 -5.88
N VAL A 226 2.30 3.37 -5.54
CA VAL A 226 2.68 2.75 -4.25
C VAL A 226 3.28 1.39 -4.52
N GLY A 227 4.24 0.97 -3.70
CA GLY A 227 4.93 -0.28 -3.96
C GLY A 227 6.16 -0.53 -3.09
N CYS A 228 7.00 -1.43 -3.58
CA CYS A 228 8.26 -1.84 -2.99
C CYS A 228 9.32 -2.05 -4.08
N VAL A 229 10.56 -1.67 -3.81
CA VAL A 229 11.72 -2.16 -4.57
C VAL A 229 12.43 -3.21 -3.73
N GLU A 230 12.65 -4.39 -4.31
CA GLU A 230 13.51 -5.43 -3.75
C GLU A 230 14.85 -5.42 -4.52
N LYS A 231 15.96 -5.18 -3.81
CA LYS A 231 17.32 -5.11 -4.41
C LYS A 231 18.33 -5.75 -3.47
N GLN A 232 19.00 -6.80 -3.94
CA GLN A 232 20.07 -7.48 -3.18
C GLN A 232 19.66 -7.83 -1.73
N GLY A 233 18.44 -8.35 -1.53
CA GLY A 233 17.89 -8.69 -0.22
C GLY A 233 17.40 -7.50 0.63
N LYS A 234 17.54 -6.25 0.14
CA LYS A 234 16.99 -5.05 0.77
C LYS A 234 15.62 -4.73 0.20
N ARG A 235 14.75 -4.13 1.01
CA ARG A 235 13.40 -3.70 0.62
C ARG A 235 13.18 -2.22 0.91
N TYR A 236 12.62 -1.52 -0.07
CA TYR A 236 12.31 -0.10 -0.02
C TYR A 236 10.84 0.11 -0.35
N PHE A 237 10.02 0.32 0.68
CA PHE A 237 8.59 0.54 0.52
C PHE A 237 8.35 2.01 0.20
N PHE A 238 7.49 2.33 -0.76
CA PHE A 238 7.26 3.71 -1.17
C PHE A 238 5.78 4.01 -1.45
N ALA A 239 5.44 5.28 -1.31
CA ALA A 239 4.18 5.84 -1.78
C ALA A 239 4.41 7.27 -2.28
N THR A 240 3.89 7.56 -3.46
CA THR A 240 3.82 8.92 -4.02
C THR A 240 2.37 9.23 -4.32
N ASN A 241 1.91 10.41 -3.88
CA ASN A 241 0.70 11.01 -4.42
C ASN A 241 0.95 12.41 -4.96
N ILE A 242 0.15 12.77 -5.95
CA ILE A 242 0.11 14.09 -6.58
C ILE A 242 -1.34 14.51 -6.76
N GLN A 243 -1.60 15.80 -6.59
CA GLN A 243 -2.89 16.44 -6.84
C GLN A 243 -2.65 17.70 -7.68
N ALA A 244 -3.56 17.96 -8.61
CA ALA A 244 -3.58 19.17 -9.44
C ALA A 244 -4.99 19.40 -9.97
N SER A 245 -5.22 20.54 -10.63
CA SER A 245 -6.46 20.84 -11.34
C SER A 245 -6.68 19.95 -12.57
N ASP A 246 -5.60 19.39 -13.13
CA ASP A 246 -5.59 18.32 -14.14
C ASP A 246 -4.19 17.68 -14.21
N GLY A 247 -4.05 16.56 -14.93
CA GLY A 247 -2.77 15.90 -15.21
C GLY A 247 -2.20 15.05 -14.06
N ALA A 248 -2.82 15.05 -12.88
CA ALA A 248 -2.42 14.24 -11.74
C ALA A 248 -2.89 12.78 -11.92
N SER A 249 -2.18 12.03 -12.77
CA SER A 249 -2.44 10.60 -13.01
C SER A 249 -1.48 9.71 -12.22
N GLY A 250 -1.87 8.46 -11.99
CA GLY A 250 -0.97 7.46 -11.42
C GLY A 250 0.25 7.16 -12.29
N GLY A 251 0.15 7.36 -13.61
CA GLY A 251 1.29 7.28 -14.53
C GLY A 251 2.34 8.36 -14.24
N LYS A 252 1.88 9.61 -14.07
CA LYS A 252 2.76 10.73 -13.68
C LYS A 252 3.35 10.53 -12.28
N ALA A 253 2.57 10.06 -11.32
CA ALA A 253 3.07 9.70 -9.99
C ALA A 253 4.19 8.64 -10.08
N ARG A 254 4.00 7.61 -10.91
CA ARG A 254 5.03 6.58 -11.17
C ARG A 254 6.30 7.16 -11.78
N GLU A 255 6.20 8.03 -12.78
CA GLU A 255 7.37 8.70 -13.37
C GLU A 255 8.19 9.44 -12.31
N ILE A 256 7.52 10.26 -11.48
CA ILE A 256 8.15 11.00 -10.37
C ILE A 256 8.85 10.04 -9.41
N THR A 257 8.16 8.98 -8.97
CA THR A 257 8.73 7.97 -8.07
C THR A 257 9.98 7.32 -8.65
N LEU A 258 9.96 6.91 -9.92
CA LEU A 258 11.09 6.22 -10.54
C LEU A 258 12.31 7.14 -10.68
N VAL A 259 12.11 8.44 -10.94
CA VAL A 259 13.20 9.41 -10.94
C VAL A 259 13.79 9.57 -9.54
N ILE A 260 12.94 9.77 -8.52
CA ILE A 260 13.39 9.87 -7.12
C ILE A 260 14.17 8.63 -6.67
N LEU A 261 13.69 7.43 -7.00
CA LEU A 261 14.37 6.18 -6.63
C LEU A 261 15.74 6.03 -7.32
N LYS A 262 15.91 6.55 -8.54
CA LYS A 262 17.23 6.62 -9.21
C LYS A 262 18.15 7.63 -8.52
N ASP A 263 17.64 8.80 -8.17
CA ASP A 263 18.44 9.82 -7.47
C ASP A 263 18.87 9.38 -6.06
N LEU A 264 18.09 8.49 -5.44
CA LEU A 264 18.45 7.81 -4.20
C LEU A 264 19.43 6.63 -4.39
N GLY A 265 19.79 6.28 -5.63
CA GLY A 265 20.66 5.13 -5.96
C GLY A 265 20.02 3.76 -5.74
N ILE A 266 18.70 3.70 -5.63
CA ILE A 266 17.95 2.46 -5.41
C ILE A 266 17.74 1.74 -6.73
N LEU A 267 17.35 2.46 -7.79
CA LEU A 267 17.23 1.93 -9.15
C LEU A 267 18.48 2.19 -9.99
#